data_AF-A0AAD9NWB7-F1
#
_entry.id   AF-A0AAD9NWB7-F1
#
_cell.length_a   1.000
_cell.length_b   1.000
_cell.length_c   1.000
_cell.angle_alpha   90.00
_cell.angle_beta   90.00
_cell.angle_gamma   90.00
#
_symmetry.space_group_name_H-M   'P 1'
#
loop_
_entity.id
_entity.type
_entity.pdbx_description
1 polymer ?
#
loop_
_entity_poly.entity_id
_entity_poly.type
_entity_poly.pdbx_seq_one_letter_code
_entity_poly.pdbx_strand_id
1 'polypeptide(L)'
;MFFPVSIVTAMLSQVKRFGVRKSILLLVLVPYLFLLGIFHSRLNTHVKSSDANAGDDNASTRAELIARHLQRAGSDQTDSQRVQQRQLQRAAASRLVSILQNDSLSMREKAELALRHVSSAEQFNTEPQDFDEINTERTWTVQLKDVRFPAGETEPSSQQRMESYFALSVCNASSPGEQSFQLLQNIYVYSAYYDDRRRNAPYVRVIALSPSRDQPQLFCHFIGRQNRTTAVSYYEMCENHSHRYGGWILSCPVPSVHSPSKTCTVTVSTSEDPTDGGATINVRPITKMSRKRRFGVCVPPLFGNIPAVTLIQFIELSKLLGAEHFYFYAHDVTEDIRKVLQHHKRDGTVTVIPWTLPARAVNKVWYHGQLVAINDCLYRGMSSFKYLAFNDIDEFIVPHRHFDWNTMLRDTQRDAQLAAAQCSGFSFQSAFFDQHVRADSDEDSPVGYDLASDLRTRAFSRIRSKVIVESRKIFELGIHHISKPIIDRYQPCMVSPKLAFVHHYRKCTSDFEPDMNCGAFKRDNATLRYAAKLTTNVKKVMTSLGL
;
A
#
# COMPACT_ATOMS: atom_id res chain seq x y z
N MET A 1 11.34 11.66 32.92
CA MET A 1 12.48 12.33 33.58
C MET A 1 13.77 11.94 32.86
N PHE A 2 14.62 12.93 32.62
CA PHE A 2 16.01 12.91 32.11
C PHE A 2 16.33 12.18 30.80
N PHE A 3 16.33 12.94 29.68
CA PHE A 3 17.42 13.02 28.68
C PHE A 3 17.00 14.03 27.58
N PRO A 4 17.57 15.26 27.58
CA PRO A 4 17.98 15.84 26.29
C PRO A 4 19.21 16.79 26.35
N VAL A 5 19.95 16.87 27.46
CA VAL A 5 21.07 17.84 27.55
C VAL A 5 22.23 17.45 26.61
N SER A 6 22.53 16.16 26.49
CA SER A 6 23.69 15.65 25.74
C SER A 6 23.64 15.91 24.22
N ILE A 7 22.44 15.98 23.63
CA ILE A 7 22.27 16.22 22.18
C ILE A 7 22.46 17.70 21.85
N VAL A 8 21.95 18.59 22.70
CA VAL A 8 22.12 20.04 22.53
C VAL A 8 23.58 20.45 22.74
N THR A 9 24.27 19.85 23.71
CA THR A 9 25.72 20.09 23.92
C THR A 9 26.56 19.56 22.75
N ALA A 10 26.21 18.40 22.18
CA ALA A 10 26.88 17.84 21.00
C ALA A 10 26.71 18.74 19.76
N MET A 11 25.48 19.23 19.50
CA MET A 11 25.21 20.15 18.38
C MET A 11 25.92 21.49 18.52
N LEU A 12 25.95 22.07 19.74
CA LEU A 12 26.67 23.33 20.00
C LEU A 12 28.20 23.17 19.87
N SER A 13 28.76 22.00 20.21
CA SER A 13 30.20 21.75 20.05
C SER A 13 30.63 21.66 18.58
N GLN A 14 29.75 21.15 17.70
CA GLN A 14 30.00 21.05 16.25
C GLN A 14 29.87 22.41 15.56
N VAL A 15 28.96 23.27 16.00
CA VAL A 15 28.77 24.63 15.43
C VAL A 15 30.00 25.53 15.65
N LYS A 16 30.73 25.38 16.76
CA LYS A 16 32.00 26.10 17.00
C LYS A 16 33.13 25.65 16.06
N ARG A 17 33.10 24.42 15.56
CA ARG A 17 34.12 23.89 14.62
C ARG A 17 33.96 24.37 13.18
N PHE A 18 32.77 24.82 12.78
CA PHE A 18 32.44 25.09 11.36
C PHE A 18 32.07 26.55 11.04
N GLY A 19 32.29 27.51 11.96
CA GLY A 19 32.23 28.94 11.64
C GLY A 19 30.87 29.44 11.12
N VAL A 20 29.77 28.85 11.55
CA VAL A 20 28.41 29.21 11.10
C VAL A 20 27.99 30.58 11.69
N ARG A 21 27.50 31.49 10.85
CA ARG A 21 26.95 32.79 11.30
C ARG A 21 25.71 32.60 12.18
N LYS A 22 25.63 33.33 13.30
CA LYS A 22 24.54 33.28 14.31
C LYS A 22 23.12 33.34 13.73
N SER A 23 22.94 33.99 12.58
CA SER A 23 21.64 34.15 11.91
C SER A 23 21.04 32.86 11.35
N ILE A 24 21.88 31.90 10.94
CA ILE A 24 21.43 30.58 10.42
C ILE A 24 21.07 29.64 11.57
N LEU A 25 21.73 29.82 12.72
CA LEU A 25 21.46 29.06 13.94
C LEU A 25 20.05 29.34 14.48
N LEU A 26 19.58 30.60 14.41
CA LEU A 26 18.22 30.97 14.81
C LEU A 26 17.14 30.36 13.92
N LEU A 27 17.37 30.28 12.60
CA LEU A 27 16.39 29.73 11.65
C LEU A 27 16.16 28.22 11.81
N VAL A 28 17.14 27.50 12.36
CA VAL A 28 17.08 26.03 12.50
C VAL A 28 16.68 25.59 13.92
N LEU A 29 17.12 26.30 14.97
CA LEU A 29 16.86 25.90 16.36
C LEU A 29 15.52 26.40 16.91
N VAL A 30 15.03 27.56 16.46
CA VAL A 30 13.76 28.13 16.99
C VAL A 30 12.54 27.26 16.65
N PRO A 31 12.39 26.72 15.43
CA PRO A 31 11.29 25.79 15.12
C PRO A 31 11.41 24.47 15.90
N TYR A 32 12.63 24.00 16.12
CA TYR A 32 12.93 22.74 16.80
C TYR A 32 12.67 22.79 18.31
N LEU A 33 12.98 23.91 18.97
CA LEU A 33 12.72 24.14 20.40
C LEU A 33 11.23 24.34 20.70
N PHE A 34 10.46 24.87 19.75
CA PHE A 34 9.00 25.00 19.84
C PHE A 34 8.30 23.64 19.72
N LEU A 35 8.78 22.77 18.82
CA LEU A 35 8.28 21.40 18.64
C LEU A 35 8.54 20.47 19.84
N LEU A 36 9.54 20.77 20.67
CA LEU A 36 9.88 19.97 21.86
C LEU A 36 9.21 20.46 23.17
N GLY A 37 8.46 21.56 23.15
CA GLY A 37 7.74 22.07 24.32
C GLY A 37 8.65 22.58 25.46
N ILE A 38 9.89 22.99 25.17
CA ILE A 38 10.88 23.38 26.20
C ILE A 38 10.74 24.85 26.65
N PHE A 39 9.93 25.67 25.98
CA PHE A 39 9.54 27.00 26.50
C PHE A 39 8.33 26.91 27.44
N HIS A 40 8.50 26.26 28.59
CA HIS A 40 7.48 26.24 29.63
C HIS A 40 7.99 26.44 31.07
N SER A 41 9.23 26.86 31.26
CA SER A 41 9.69 27.27 32.59
C SER A 41 10.79 28.32 32.48
N ARG A 42 10.57 29.46 33.16
CA ARG A 42 11.41 30.68 33.27
C ARG A 42 10.96 31.87 32.42
N LEU A 43 9.78 32.40 32.72
CA LEU A 43 9.47 33.82 32.58
C LEU A 43 8.64 34.35 33.76
N ASN A 44 8.74 33.69 34.92
CA ASN A 44 8.25 34.22 36.19
C ASN A 44 9.45 34.34 37.14
N THR A 45 10.16 35.46 37.06
CA THR A 45 10.82 36.15 38.18
C THR A 45 11.55 37.38 37.66
N HIS A 46 11.19 38.53 38.23
CA HIS A 46 11.85 39.84 38.16
C HIS A 46 11.73 40.67 36.88
N VAL A 47 10.57 41.33 36.76
CA VAL A 47 10.51 42.72 36.28
C VAL A 47 10.99 43.61 37.43
N LYS A 48 12.13 44.30 37.24
CA LYS A 48 12.40 45.60 37.89
C LYS A 48 13.00 46.53 36.83
N SER A 49 12.32 47.67 36.70
CA SER A 49 12.60 48.92 36.00
C SER A 49 14.06 49.23 35.66
N SER A 50 14.31 49.67 34.42
CA SER A 50 14.66 51.08 34.12
C SER A 50 15.02 51.25 32.63
N ASP A 51 14.25 52.11 31.96
CA ASP A 51 14.57 53.06 30.90
C ASP A 51 15.52 52.78 29.72
N ALA A 52 15.00 53.21 28.57
CA ALA A 52 15.64 53.88 27.44
C ALA A 52 16.16 53.04 26.25
N ASN A 53 15.33 53.09 25.19
CA ASN A 53 15.64 53.39 23.80
C ASN A 53 15.88 52.29 22.76
N ALA A 54 15.08 52.47 21.69
CA ALA A 54 15.28 52.15 20.29
C ALA A 54 14.98 50.72 19.79
N GLY A 55 13.72 50.57 19.34
CA GLY A 55 13.36 50.10 17.99
C GLY A 55 13.64 48.63 17.64
N ASP A 56 12.58 47.81 17.63
CA ASP A 56 12.12 47.00 16.49
C ASP A 56 10.92 46.11 16.93
N ASP A 57 9.72 46.68 17.11
CA ASP A 57 8.56 45.96 17.66
C ASP A 57 7.43 45.80 16.63
N ASN A 58 7.55 44.78 15.77
CA ASN A 58 6.39 44.22 15.05
C ASN A 58 6.43 42.67 14.95
N ALA A 59 7.58 42.04 15.25
CA ALA A 59 7.73 40.59 15.27
C ALA A 59 7.42 39.97 16.65
N SER A 60 7.77 40.67 17.73
CA SER A 60 7.55 40.23 19.12
C SER A 60 6.07 40.15 19.47
N THR A 61 5.32 41.21 19.14
CA THR A 61 3.86 41.32 19.39
C THR A 61 3.04 40.32 18.57
N ARG A 62 3.50 39.95 17.37
CA ARG A 62 2.88 38.92 16.52
C ARG A 62 3.13 37.50 17.04
N ALA A 63 4.32 37.22 17.57
CA ALA A 63 4.65 35.93 18.18
C ALA A 63 3.83 35.68 19.47
N GLU A 64 3.61 36.72 20.28
CA GLU A 64 2.76 36.62 21.48
C GLU A 64 1.29 36.35 21.15
N LEU A 65 0.75 36.95 20.08
CA LEU A 65 -0.63 36.72 19.65
C LEU A 65 -0.86 35.28 19.16
N ILE A 66 0.11 34.73 18.42
CA ILE A 66 0.13 33.35 17.94
C ILE A 66 0.26 32.37 19.11
N ALA A 67 1.11 32.68 20.10
CA ALA A 67 1.28 31.86 21.29
C ALA A 67 -0.02 31.75 22.13
N ARG A 68 -0.80 32.84 22.26
CA ARG A 68 -2.10 32.83 22.95
C ARG A 68 -3.18 32.05 22.19
N HIS A 69 -3.16 32.07 20.85
CA HIS A 69 -4.08 31.28 20.03
C HIS A 69 -3.78 29.77 20.12
N LEU A 70 -2.50 29.39 20.10
CA LEU A 70 -2.08 27.98 20.23
C LEU A 70 -2.31 27.42 21.64
N GLN A 71 -2.24 28.25 22.69
CA GLN A 71 -2.60 27.85 24.05
C GLN A 71 -4.09 27.49 24.20
N ARG A 72 -5.01 28.14 23.47
CA ARG A 72 -6.44 27.81 23.48
C ARG A 72 -6.76 26.56 22.66
N ALA A 73 -5.97 26.23 21.64
CA ALA A 73 -6.16 25.04 20.82
C ALA A 73 -5.76 23.71 21.52
N GLY A 74 -4.99 23.78 22.62
CA GLY A 74 -4.48 22.60 23.33
C GLY A 74 -5.33 22.08 24.50
N SER A 75 -6.40 22.78 24.88
CA SER A 75 -7.23 22.42 26.04
C SER A 75 -8.30 21.36 25.76
N ASP A 76 -8.63 21.08 24.48
CA ASP A 76 -9.70 20.15 24.08
C ASP A 76 -9.20 18.91 23.29
N GLN A 77 -7.97 18.44 23.54
CA GLN A 77 -7.45 17.22 22.92
C GLN A 77 -7.49 16.02 23.86
N THR A 78 -8.02 14.91 23.37
CA THR A 78 -8.00 13.60 24.04
C THR A 78 -6.57 13.02 24.09
N ASP A 79 -6.26 12.18 25.09
CA ASP A 79 -4.93 11.58 25.25
C ASP A 79 -4.47 10.77 24.02
N SER A 80 -5.41 10.20 23.26
CA SER A 80 -5.13 9.49 22.00
C SER A 80 -4.59 10.42 20.90
N GLN A 81 -5.10 11.66 20.81
CA GLN A 81 -4.65 12.64 19.82
C GLN A 81 -3.24 13.15 20.15
N ARG A 82 -2.92 13.32 21.45
CA ARG A 82 -1.59 13.70 21.93
C ARG A 82 -0.53 12.64 21.65
N VAL A 83 -0.87 11.36 21.73
CA VAL A 83 0.04 10.25 21.40
C VAL A 83 0.35 10.20 19.90
N GLN A 84 -0.68 10.34 19.05
CA GLN A 84 -0.52 10.33 17.60
C GLN A 84 0.30 11.54 17.11
N GLN A 85 0.08 12.72 17.69
CA GLN A 85 0.85 13.92 17.38
C GLN A 85 2.33 13.77 17.78
N ARG A 86 2.62 13.16 18.94
CA ARG A 86 4.00 12.87 19.37
C ARG A 86 4.71 11.86 18.47
N GLN A 87 4.00 10.87 17.95
CA GLN A 87 4.57 9.89 17.00
C GLN A 87 4.91 10.54 15.65
N LEU A 88 4.03 11.40 15.13
CA LEU A 88 4.26 12.15 13.90
C LEU A 88 5.45 13.12 14.05
N GLN A 89 5.56 13.81 15.19
CA GLN A 89 6.70 14.68 15.49
C GLN A 89 8.03 13.91 15.57
N ARG A 90 8.03 12.70 16.14
CA ARG A 90 9.22 11.83 16.19
C ARG A 90 9.64 11.34 14.81
N ALA A 91 8.69 10.95 13.96
CA ALA A 91 8.96 10.51 12.59
C ALA A 91 9.50 11.67 11.73
N ALA A 92 8.91 12.86 11.88
CA ALA A 92 9.38 14.06 11.19
C ALA A 92 10.81 14.45 11.62
N ALA A 93 11.11 14.38 12.92
CA ALA A 93 12.44 14.67 13.45
C ALA A 93 13.50 13.65 12.98
N SER A 94 13.16 12.36 12.98
CA SER A 94 14.05 11.29 12.48
C SER A 94 14.41 11.49 11.01
N ARG A 95 13.43 11.87 10.18
CA ARG A 95 13.66 12.12 8.75
C ARG A 95 14.51 13.37 8.51
N LEU A 96 14.29 14.44 9.28
CA LEU A 96 15.11 15.65 9.18
C LEU A 96 16.57 15.38 9.56
N VAL A 97 16.79 14.58 10.62
CA VAL A 97 18.14 14.14 11.03
C VAL A 97 18.81 13.33 9.92
N SER A 98 18.09 12.42 9.27
CA SER A 98 18.64 11.64 8.15
C SER A 98 19.06 12.50 6.95
N ILE A 99 18.32 13.58 6.66
CA ILE A 99 18.65 14.52 5.57
C ILE A 99 19.93 15.29 5.92
N LEU A 100 20.05 15.75 7.17
CA LEU A 100 21.21 16.54 7.61
C LEU A 100 22.49 15.70 7.72
N GLN A 101 22.36 14.41 8.07
CA GLN A 101 23.48 13.46 8.20
C GLN A 101 23.89 12.80 6.88
N ASN A 102 23.19 13.06 5.77
CA ASN A 102 23.55 12.44 4.50
C ASN A 102 24.77 13.12 3.87
N ASP A 103 25.94 12.49 3.94
CA ASP A 103 27.20 13.02 3.41
C ASP A 103 27.26 13.07 1.88
N SER A 104 26.30 12.44 1.17
CA SER A 104 26.20 12.51 -0.28
C SER A 104 25.46 13.76 -0.80
N LEU A 105 24.92 14.60 0.10
CA LEU A 105 24.17 15.81 -0.25
C LEU A 105 24.99 17.06 0.02
N SER A 106 24.95 18.02 -0.90
CA SER A 106 25.50 19.35 -0.66
C SER A 106 24.68 20.12 0.38
N MET A 107 25.29 21.13 1.02
CA MET A 107 24.61 21.96 2.02
C MET A 107 23.35 22.66 1.47
N ARG A 108 23.35 22.99 0.17
CA ARG A 108 22.20 23.60 -0.50
C ARG A 108 21.05 22.59 -0.68
N GLU A 109 21.36 21.36 -1.07
CA GLU A 109 20.36 20.29 -1.21
C GLU A 109 19.78 19.87 0.14
N LYS A 110 20.62 19.80 1.19
CA LYS A 110 20.16 19.56 2.57
C LYS A 110 19.16 20.62 3.03
N ALA A 111 19.43 21.90 2.73
CA ALA A 111 18.55 23.01 3.08
C ALA A 111 17.23 22.95 2.30
N GLU A 112 17.26 22.70 0.99
CA GLU A 112 16.04 22.60 0.15
C GLU A 112 15.16 21.40 0.54
N LEU A 113 15.76 20.25 0.85
CA LEU A 113 15.04 19.05 1.31
C LEU A 113 14.44 19.25 2.71
N ALA A 114 15.17 19.91 3.62
CA ALA A 114 14.67 20.23 4.95
C ALA A 114 13.49 21.23 4.89
N LEU A 115 13.58 22.27 4.04
CA LEU A 115 12.50 23.24 3.83
C LEU A 115 11.24 22.59 3.25
N ARG A 116 11.37 21.72 2.23
CA ARG A 116 10.22 20.97 1.67
C ARG A 116 9.56 20.07 2.71
N HIS A 117 10.36 19.44 3.57
CA HIS A 117 9.86 18.57 4.63
C HIS A 117 9.08 19.36 5.69
N VAL A 118 9.56 20.55 6.07
CA VAL A 118 8.87 21.45 7.02
C VAL A 118 7.57 22.00 6.44
N SER A 119 7.55 22.46 5.18
CA SER A 119 6.32 22.95 4.53
C SER A 119 5.24 21.88 4.37
N SER A 120 5.63 20.61 4.22
CA SER A 120 4.68 19.49 4.18
C SER A 120 4.06 19.16 5.55
N ALA A 121 4.72 19.54 6.65
CA ALA A 121 4.24 19.31 8.01
C ALA A 121 3.25 20.39 8.48
N GLU A 122 3.34 21.62 7.95
CA GLU A 122 2.40 22.72 8.27
C GLU A 122 0.98 22.48 7.71
N GLN A 123 0.84 21.72 6.62
CA GLN A 123 -0.47 21.37 6.05
C GLN A 123 -1.30 20.39 6.89
N PHE A 124 -0.72 19.76 7.92
CA PHE A 124 -1.42 18.81 8.78
C PHE A 124 -2.16 19.46 9.97
N ASN A 125 -2.09 20.78 10.13
CA ASN A 125 -2.55 21.45 11.36
C ASN A 125 -3.64 22.53 11.17
N THR A 126 -4.30 22.60 10.02
CA THR A 126 -5.40 23.56 9.80
C THR A 126 -6.67 22.88 9.29
N GLU A 127 -7.64 22.64 10.17
CA GLU A 127 -9.06 22.61 9.78
C GLU A 127 -9.56 24.04 9.56
N PRO A 128 -10.41 24.31 8.55
CA PRO A 128 -11.00 25.62 8.37
C PRO A 128 -12.22 25.78 9.30
N GLN A 129 -12.14 26.71 10.25
CA GLN A 129 -13.31 27.35 10.83
C GLN A 129 -13.60 28.63 10.04
N ASP A 130 -14.88 28.85 9.74
CA ASP A 130 -15.42 30.04 9.07
C ASP A 130 -14.83 31.33 9.64
N PHE A 131 -14.20 32.15 8.80
CA PHE A 131 -14.11 33.60 8.96
C PHE A 131 -13.92 34.28 7.61
N ASP A 132 -14.78 35.28 7.37
CA ASP A 132 -14.88 36.11 6.17
C ASP A 132 -13.59 36.86 5.78
N GLU A 133 -13.50 37.12 4.47
CA GLU A 133 -12.73 38.14 3.75
C GLU A 133 -11.59 38.87 4.50
N ILE A 134 -10.33 38.58 4.15
CA ILE A 134 -9.34 39.62 3.82
C ILE A 134 -8.46 39.15 2.66
N ASN A 135 -8.61 39.88 1.55
CA ASN A 135 -7.84 39.84 0.32
C ASN A 135 -6.36 40.20 0.55
N THR A 136 -5.40 39.41 0.03
CA THR A 136 -4.08 39.91 -0.42
C THR A 136 -3.32 38.82 -1.20
N GLU A 137 -3.40 38.91 -2.52
CA GLU A 137 -2.49 38.26 -3.47
C GLU A 137 -1.05 38.80 -3.29
N ARG A 138 -0.05 37.90 -3.28
CA ARG A 138 1.34 38.18 -3.73
C ARG A 138 2.11 36.87 -3.94
N THR A 139 1.95 36.32 -5.14
CA THR A 139 2.81 35.29 -5.75
C THR A 139 4.16 35.88 -6.17
N TRP A 140 5.26 35.23 -5.82
CA TRP A 140 6.61 35.55 -6.32
C TRP A 140 7.01 34.56 -7.43
N THR A 141 6.99 35.04 -8.67
CA THR A 141 7.54 34.36 -9.85
C THR A 141 9.00 34.80 -10.06
N VAL A 142 9.95 33.87 -9.96
CA VAL A 142 11.33 34.11 -10.41
C VAL A 142 11.45 33.65 -11.86
N GLN A 143 11.63 34.61 -12.75
CA GLN A 143 11.93 34.41 -14.17
C GLN A 143 13.39 34.02 -14.35
N LEU A 144 13.67 32.81 -14.83
CA LEU A 144 14.98 32.45 -15.38
C LEU A 144 14.92 32.62 -16.89
N LYS A 145 15.43 33.76 -17.36
CA LYS A 145 15.78 33.98 -18.77
C LYS A 145 17.25 33.59 -18.98
N ASP A 146 17.50 33.06 -20.17
CA ASP A 146 18.80 32.85 -20.83
C ASP A 146 19.62 31.60 -20.46
N VAL A 147 19.24 30.47 -21.08
CA VAL A 147 20.20 29.43 -21.49
C VAL A 147 19.87 29.03 -22.94
N ARG A 148 20.78 29.34 -23.89
CA ARG A 148 20.69 28.89 -25.29
C ARG A 148 21.32 27.50 -25.41
N PHE A 149 20.57 26.55 -25.96
CA PHE A 149 21.07 25.23 -26.36
C PHE A 149 21.20 25.13 -27.90
N PRO A 150 22.16 24.35 -28.44
CA PRO A 150 22.32 24.18 -29.87
C PRO A 150 21.10 23.48 -30.49
N ALA A 151 20.67 23.96 -31.66
CA ALA A 151 19.59 23.36 -32.43
C ALA A 151 20.08 22.09 -33.12
N GLY A 152 19.41 20.96 -32.85
CA GLY A 152 19.68 19.71 -33.55
C GLY A 152 19.11 18.49 -32.86
N GLU A 153 17.79 18.42 -32.77
CA GLU A 153 16.96 17.20 -32.84
C GLU A 153 15.52 17.61 -32.51
N THR A 154 14.64 17.53 -33.50
CA THR A 154 13.22 17.84 -33.30
C THR A 154 12.59 16.74 -32.44
N GLU A 155 12.13 17.09 -31.23
CA GLU A 155 11.32 16.19 -30.42
C GLU A 155 10.07 15.73 -31.21
N PRO A 156 9.76 14.42 -31.27
CA PRO A 156 8.55 13.95 -31.91
C PRO A 156 7.30 14.44 -31.16
N SER A 157 6.26 14.76 -31.93
CA SER A 157 4.97 15.23 -31.43
C SER A 157 4.36 14.26 -30.40
N SER A 158 3.56 14.77 -29.47
CA SER A 158 2.85 13.98 -28.46
C SER A 158 2.00 12.85 -29.04
N GLN A 159 1.54 13.00 -30.28
CA GLN A 159 0.70 12.04 -31.01
C GLN A 159 1.52 10.84 -31.53
N GLN A 160 2.73 11.06 -32.09
CA GLN A 160 3.66 9.99 -32.50
C GLN A 160 4.27 9.23 -31.31
N ARG A 161 4.43 9.88 -30.15
CA ARG A 161 4.80 9.22 -28.89
C ARG A 161 3.71 8.24 -28.41
N MET A 162 2.43 8.46 -28.72
CA MET A 162 1.37 7.54 -28.32
C MET A 162 1.27 6.29 -29.21
N GLU A 163 1.58 6.37 -30.51
CA GLU A 163 1.53 5.24 -31.45
C GLU A 163 2.63 4.18 -31.20
N SER A 164 3.75 4.60 -30.59
CA SER A 164 4.92 3.76 -30.33
C SER A 164 4.73 2.77 -29.17
N TYR A 165 3.83 3.08 -28.23
CA TYR A 165 3.51 2.27 -27.05
C TYR A 165 2.51 1.13 -27.32
N PHE A 166 2.09 0.94 -28.58
CA PHE A 166 0.91 0.16 -28.95
C PHE A 166 1.12 -1.38 -29.01
N ALA A 167 2.34 -1.93 -29.17
CA ALA A 167 2.52 -3.40 -29.23
C ALA A 167 2.18 -4.10 -27.93
N LEU A 168 2.82 -3.66 -26.84
CA LEU A 168 2.72 -4.34 -25.56
C LEU A 168 1.31 -4.18 -24.97
N SER A 169 0.56 -3.15 -25.38
CA SER A 169 -0.86 -3.00 -25.03
C SER A 169 -1.80 -3.96 -25.76
N VAL A 170 -1.36 -4.60 -26.84
CA VAL A 170 -2.17 -5.49 -27.70
C VAL A 170 -1.79 -6.97 -27.51
N CYS A 171 -0.84 -7.25 -26.61
CA CYS A 171 -0.47 -8.62 -26.27
C CYS A 171 -1.66 -9.40 -25.72
N ASN A 172 -2.10 -10.43 -26.45
CA ASN A 172 -3.08 -11.37 -25.92
C ASN A 172 -2.46 -12.06 -24.70
N ALA A 173 -3.19 -12.05 -23.59
CA ALA A 173 -2.86 -12.91 -22.46
C ALA A 173 -2.89 -14.34 -22.99
N SER A 174 -1.71 -14.94 -23.20
CA SER A 174 -1.63 -16.37 -23.45
C SER A 174 -2.38 -17.08 -22.33
N SER A 175 -3.02 -18.20 -22.66
CA SER A 175 -3.53 -19.16 -21.68
C SER A 175 -2.48 -19.32 -20.57
N PRO A 176 -2.86 -19.51 -19.30
CA PRO A 176 -1.92 -19.73 -18.22
C PRO A 176 -1.19 -21.08 -18.42
N GLY A 177 -0.33 -21.17 -19.44
CA GLY A 177 0.71 -22.16 -19.59
C GLY A 177 1.78 -21.91 -18.54
N GLU A 178 2.46 -22.98 -18.15
CA GLU A 178 3.39 -23.14 -17.02
C GLU A 178 4.15 -21.87 -16.63
N GLN A 179 3.49 -20.99 -15.88
CA GLN A 179 4.11 -19.84 -15.30
C GLN A 179 4.90 -20.33 -14.10
N SER A 180 6.22 -20.26 -14.19
CA SER A 180 7.14 -20.75 -13.18
C SER A 180 8.23 -19.72 -12.91
N PHE A 181 8.86 -19.83 -11.76
CA PHE A 181 10.01 -18.99 -11.42
C PHE A 181 11.21 -19.37 -12.30
N GLN A 182 11.72 -18.41 -13.05
CA GLN A 182 12.95 -18.57 -13.83
C GLN A 182 14.14 -18.01 -13.05
N LEU A 183 15.20 -18.81 -12.96
CA LEU A 183 16.42 -18.43 -12.25
C LEU A 183 17.29 -17.52 -13.13
N LEU A 184 17.66 -16.37 -12.58
CA LEU A 184 18.67 -15.46 -13.09
C LEU A 184 19.68 -15.22 -11.97
N GLN A 185 20.80 -15.95 -12.00
CA GLN A 185 21.80 -15.99 -10.92
C GLN A 185 21.22 -16.38 -9.55
N ASN A 186 20.95 -15.40 -8.67
CA ASN A 186 20.34 -15.57 -7.34
C ASN A 186 18.91 -14.99 -7.28
N ILE A 187 18.40 -14.45 -8.38
CA ILE A 187 17.09 -13.81 -8.54
C ILE A 187 16.15 -14.79 -9.23
N TYR A 188 14.91 -14.86 -8.79
CA TYR A 188 13.86 -15.65 -9.41
C TYR A 188 12.79 -14.73 -9.98
N VAL A 189 12.78 -14.57 -11.30
CA VAL A 189 11.75 -13.76 -11.98
C VAL A 189 10.53 -14.63 -12.27
N TYR A 190 9.33 -14.09 -12.08
CA TYR A 190 8.10 -14.89 -12.07
C TYR A 190 7.05 -14.44 -13.09
N SER A 191 6.78 -13.14 -13.16
CA SER A 191 5.72 -12.59 -14.00
C SER A 191 6.06 -11.21 -14.49
N ALA A 192 5.57 -10.83 -15.66
CA ALA A 192 5.82 -9.52 -16.24
C ALA A 192 4.52 -8.86 -16.72
N TYR A 193 4.38 -7.56 -16.41
CA TYR A 193 3.19 -6.78 -16.70
C TYR A 193 3.54 -5.48 -17.41
N TYR A 194 2.94 -5.23 -18.57
CA TYR A 194 3.05 -3.95 -19.24
C TYR A 194 2.12 -2.94 -18.57
N ASP A 195 2.72 -1.95 -17.91
CA ASP A 195 2.10 -0.93 -17.08
C ASP A 195 2.05 0.42 -17.80
N ASP A 196 0.89 0.71 -18.36
CA ASP A 196 0.58 1.92 -19.14
C ASP A 196 -0.06 3.04 -18.31
N ARG A 197 -0.13 2.90 -16.98
CA ARG A 197 -0.83 3.87 -16.12
C ARG A 197 -0.17 5.24 -16.12
N ARG A 198 1.13 5.30 -16.40
CA ARG A 198 1.86 6.53 -16.73
C ARG A 198 2.09 6.57 -18.25
N ARG A 199 1.14 7.16 -18.98
CA ARG A 199 1.08 7.12 -20.47
C ARG A 199 2.38 7.54 -21.18
N ASN A 200 3.12 8.48 -20.62
CA ASN A 200 4.33 9.03 -21.25
C ASN A 200 5.62 8.30 -20.81
N ALA A 201 5.52 7.38 -19.84
CA ALA A 201 6.63 6.62 -19.31
C ALA A 201 6.14 5.24 -18.81
N PRO A 202 5.72 4.35 -19.73
CA PRO A 202 5.28 3.03 -19.35
C PRO A 202 6.46 2.15 -18.92
N TYR A 203 6.13 1.13 -18.13
CA TYR A 203 7.11 0.17 -17.62
C TYR A 203 6.66 -1.25 -17.94
N VAL A 204 7.60 -2.17 -18.10
CA VAL A 204 7.34 -3.57 -17.80
C VAL A 204 7.70 -3.80 -16.34
N ARG A 205 6.70 -4.18 -15.53
CA ARG A 205 6.86 -4.52 -14.11
C ARG A 205 7.03 -6.02 -14.01
N VAL A 206 8.21 -6.47 -13.60
CA VAL A 206 8.51 -7.87 -13.37
C VAL A 206 8.42 -8.16 -11.88
N ILE A 207 7.52 -9.07 -11.49
CA ILE A 207 7.44 -9.58 -10.13
C ILE A 207 8.52 -10.64 -9.97
N ALA A 208 9.34 -10.49 -8.93
CA ALA A 208 10.48 -11.36 -8.67
C ALA A 208 10.63 -11.67 -7.18
N LEU A 209 11.38 -12.73 -6.91
CA LEU A 209 11.86 -13.10 -5.59
C LEU A 209 13.38 -12.99 -5.60
N SER A 210 13.96 -12.17 -4.73
CA SER A 210 15.40 -11.89 -4.71
C SER A 210 15.90 -11.77 -3.27
N PRO A 211 17.18 -12.12 -2.98
CA PRO A 211 17.81 -11.79 -1.71
C PRO A 211 17.87 -10.29 -1.46
N SER A 212 17.75 -9.79 -0.23
CA SER A 212 17.70 -8.35 0.02
C SER A 212 19.03 -7.59 -0.15
N ARG A 213 20.15 -8.28 -0.38
CA ARG A 213 21.49 -7.67 -0.47
C ARG A 213 22.16 -8.00 -1.80
N ASP A 214 23.06 -7.12 -2.21
CA ASP A 214 23.95 -7.31 -3.36
C ASP A 214 23.21 -7.59 -4.67
N GLN A 215 22.19 -6.76 -4.96
CA GLN A 215 21.48 -6.84 -6.25
C GLN A 215 22.45 -6.49 -7.38
N PRO A 216 22.68 -7.39 -8.36
CA PRO A 216 23.46 -7.07 -9.54
C PRO A 216 22.74 -5.99 -10.37
N GLN A 217 23.48 -5.29 -11.24
CA GLN A 217 22.82 -4.50 -12.27
C GLN A 217 22.10 -5.46 -13.22
N LEU A 218 20.81 -5.25 -13.44
CA LEU A 218 20.02 -6.00 -14.42
C LEU A 218 19.62 -5.11 -15.58
N PHE A 219 19.39 -5.78 -16.70
CA PHE A 219 18.96 -5.17 -17.95
C PHE A 219 17.73 -5.90 -18.49
N CYS A 220 16.83 -5.13 -19.10
CA CYS A 220 15.70 -5.67 -19.83
C CYS A 220 15.93 -5.49 -21.32
N HIS A 221 15.84 -6.59 -22.06
CA HIS A 221 15.98 -6.61 -23.51
C HIS A 221 14.60 -6.74 -24.15
N PHE A 222 14.27 -5.73 -24.95
CA PHE A 222 13.07 -5.69 -25.78
C PHE A 222 13.48 -6.10 -27.19
N ILE A 223 13.15 -7.34 -27.55
CA ILE A 223 13.48 -7.92 -28.86
C ILE A 223 12.40 -7.50 -29.87
N GLY A 224 12.80 -6.90 -30.97
CA GLY A 224 11.87 -6.35 -31.95
C GLY A 224 12.55 -6.12 -33.30
N ARG A 225 12.04 -5.16 -34.07
CA ARG A 225 12.75 -4.70 -35.29
C ARG A 225 14.10 -4.08 -34.97
N GLN A 226 14.16 -3.36 -33.84
CA GLN A 226 15.39 -2.86 -33.25
C GLN A 226 15.42 -3.38 -31.82
N ASN A 227 16.46 -4.14 -31.47
CA ASN A 227 16.66 -4.56 -30.10
C ASN A 227 17.00 -3.34 -29.26
N ARG A 228 16.36 -3.22 -28.09
CA ARG A 228 16.64 -2.15 -27.13
C ARG A 228 16.85 -2.76 -25.77
N THR A 229 17.90 -2.29 -25.10
CA THR A 229 18.22 -2.66 -23.73
C THR A 229 17.94 -1.45 -22.82
N THR A 230 17.31 -1.68 -21.67
CA THR A 230 17.16 -0.66 -20.63
C THR A 230 17.57 -1.20 -19.27
N ALA A 231 18.16 -0.34 -18.44
CA ALA A 231 18.53 -0.70 -17.07
C ALA A 231 17.27 -0.89 -16.19
N VAL A 232 17.31 -1.91 -15.34
CA VAL A 232 16.26 -2.22 -14.37
C VAL A 232 16.32 -1.28 -13.18
N SER A 233 15.15 -0.77 -12.76
CA SER A 233 14.98 -0.15 -11.44
C SER A 233 14.38 -1.14 -10.44
N TYR A 234 15.03 -1.30 -9.29
CA TYR A 234 14.59 -2.19 -8.23
C TYR A 234 13.62 -1.51 -7.26
N TYR A 235 12.62 -2.26 -6.82
CA TYR A 235 11.76 -1.87 -5.71
C TYR A 235 11.53 -3.09 -4.80
N GLU A 236 12.00 -3.00 -3.55
CA GLU A 236 11.76 -4.02 -2.53
C GLU A 236 10.35 -3.86 -1.96
N MET A 237 9.62 -4.97 -1.81
CA MET A 237 8.29 -4.96 -1.21
C MET A 237 8.35 -4.81 0.32
N CYS A 238 7.32 -4.21 0.92
CA CYS A 238 7.34 -3.64 2.28
C CYS A 238 7.37 -4.66 3.43
N GLU A 239 6.90 -5.89 3.21
CA GLU A 239 6.68 -6.89 4.26
C GLU A 239 7.46 -8.19 4.00
N ASN A 240 8.77 -8.08 3.75
CA ASN A 240 9.65 -9.25 3.59
C ASN A 240 10.00 -9.94 4.93
N HIS A 241 9.65 -9.35 6.08
CA HIS A 241 9.86 -9.89 7.42
C HIS A 241 11.31 -10.33 7.71
N SER A 242 12.30 -9.62 7.16
CA SER A 242 13.73 -9.91 7.33
C SER A 242 14.14 -11.33 6.88
N HIS A 243 13.32 -12.00 6.08
CA HIS A 243 13.67 -13.27 5.46
C HIS A 243 14.76 -13.08 4.40
N ARG A 244 15.56 -14.13 4.17
CA ARG A 244 16.69 -14.06 3.22
C ARG A 244 16.21 -13.70 1.82
N TYR A 245 15.07 -14.23 1.39
CA TYR A 245 14.43 -13.89 0.14
C TYR A 245 13.20 -13.03 0.41
N GLY A 246 13.08 -11.95 -0.36
CA GLY A 246 11.95 -11.03 -0.34
C GLY A 246 11.33 -10.87 -1.72
N GLY A 247 10.14 -10.27 -1.77
CA GLY A 247 9.46 -9.87 -3.00
C GLY A 247 10.00 -8.55 -3.56
N TRP A 248 10.09 -8.48 -4.89
CA TRP A 248 10.61 -7.33 -5.62
C TRP A 248 9.75 -7.02 -6.84
N ILE A 249 9.63 -5.73 -7.16
CA ILE A 249 9.10 -5.24 -8.44
C ILE A 249 10.27 -4.66 -9.24
N LEU A 250 10.75 -5.41 -10.22
CA LEU A 250 11.77 -4.95 -11.16
C LEU A 250 11.09 -4.15 -12.26
N SER A 251 11.51 -2.92 -12.48
CA SER A 251 10.85 -2.00 -13.39
C SER A 251 11.75 -1.71 -14.58
N CYS A 252 11.38 -2.24 -15.75
CA CYS A 252 12.03 -1.95 -17.02
C CYS A 252 11.34 -0.74 -17.66
N PRO A 253 12.01 0.41 -17.84
CA PRO A 253 11.48 1.48 -18.68
C PRO A 253 11.26 0.95 -20.09
N VAL A 254 10.07 1.17 -20.64
CA VAL A 254 9.77 0.75 -22.01
C VAL A 254 10.31 1.84 -22.95
N PRO A 255 11.23 1.49 -23.87
CA PRO A 255 11.80 2.47 -24.79
C PRO A 255 10.70 3.05 -25.69
N SER A 256 10.79 4.35 -26.01
CA SER A 256 9.87 5.02 -26.94
C SER A 256 10.18 4.58 -28.37
N VAL A 257 9.64 3.44 -28.83
CA VAL A 257 10.01 2.89 -30.14
C VAL A 257 8.94 3.16 -31.19
N HIS A 258 9.27 3.88 -32.27
CA HIS A 258 8.47 4.03 -33.50
C HIS A 258 8.25 2.70 -34.28
N SER A 259 8.39 1.54 -33.62
CA SER A 259 8.22 0.20 -34.17
C SER A 259 8.00 -0.77 -33.01
N PRO A 260 6.75 -1.15 -32.75
CA PRO A 260 6.38 -1.96 -31.60
C PRO A 260 7.07 -3.35 -31.61
N SER A 261 7.51 -3.85 -30.44
CA SER A 261 8.00 -5.23 -30.29
C SER A 261 6.91 -6.21 -30.76
N LYS A 262 7.24 -7.10 -31.72
CA LYS A 262 6.30 -8.16 -32.12
C LYS A 262 6.20 -9.27 -31.08
N THR A 263 7.18 -9.38 -30.19
CA THR A 263 7.22 -10.43 -29.16
C THR A 263 6.64 -9.88 -27.86
N CYS A 264 5.60 -10.55 -27.37
CA CYS A 264 4.96 -10.26 -26.08
C CYS A 264 5.80 -10.76 -24.91
N THR A 265 7.11 -10.54 -24.96
CA THR A 265 8.10 -11.06 -24.03
C THR A 265 9.13 -9.98 -23.70
N VAL A 266 9.70 -10.07 -22.51
CA VAL A 266 10.89 -9.33 -22.11
C VAL A 266 11.92 -10.33 -21.62
N THR A 267 13.19 -10.15 -21.99
CA THR A 267 14.29 -10.94 -21.43
C THR A 267 14.98 -10.09 -20.37
N VAL A 268 15.08 -10.60 -19.15
CA VAL A 268 15.85 -9.96 -18.06
C VAL A 268 17.19 -10.68 -17.94
N SER A 269 18.29 -9.94 -17.98
CA SER A 269 19.65 -10.50 -17.88
C SER A 269 20.54 -9.63 -16.98
N THR A 270 21.73 -10.15 -16.68
CA THR A 270 22.78 -9.43 -15.94
C THR A 270 23.77 -8.71 -16.86
N SER A 271 23.59 -8.81 -18.17
CA SER A 271 24.46 -8.24 -19.20
C SER A 271 23.71 -7.17 -19.98
N GLU A 272 24.42 -6.14 -20.41
CA GLU A 272 23.84 -5.15 -21.33
C GLU A 272 23.67 -5.73 -22.74
N ASP A 273 24.44 -6.78 -23.08
CA ASP A 273 24.35 -7.50 -24.34
C ASP A 273 23.16 -8.49 -24.33
N PRO A 274 22.15 -8.30 -25.21
CA PRO A 274 20.99 -9.18 -25.28
C PRO A 274 21.31 -10.61 -25.75
N THR A 275 22.53 -10.89 -26.23
CA THR A 275 22.96 -12.21 -26.69
C THR A 275 23.50 -13.11 -25.58
N ASP A 276 23.79 -12.55 -24.39
CA ASP A 276 24.33 -13.27 -23.22
C ASP A 276 23.27 -14.08 -22.43
N GLY A 277 22.13 -14.37 -23.07
CA GLY A 277 21.02 -15.10 -22.46
C GLY A 277 20.28 -14.32 -21.38
N GLY A 278 19.46 -15.02 -20.61
CA GLY A 278 18.66 -14.44 -19.54
C GLY A 278 17.35 -15.18 -19.30
N ALA A 279 16.49 -14.59 -18.48
CA ALA A 279 15.16 -15.12 -18.21
C ALA A 279 14.12 -14.39 -19.07
N THR A 280 13.52 -15.11 -20.02
CA THR A 280 12.51 -14.57 -20.94
C THR A 280 11.11 -14.84 -20.41
N ILE A 281 10.34 -13.78 -20.14
CA ILE A 281 9.00 -13.88 -19.55
C ILE A 281 7.97 -13.22 -20.46
N ASN A 282 6.80 -13.87 -20.57
CA ASN A 282 5.63 -13.31 -21.24
C ASN A 282 5.11 -12.07 -20.50
N VAL A 283 4.94 -10.97 -21.24
CA VAL A 283 4.44 -9.69 -20.76
C VAL A 283 2.93 -9.64 -20.94
N ARG A 284 2.20 -9.40 -19.85
CA ARG A 284 0.75 -9.23 -19.86
C ARG A 284 0.37 -7.75 -19.78
N PRO A 285 -0.46 -7.22 -20.69
CA PRO A 285 -0.93 -5.86 -20.57
C PRO A 285 -1.90 -5.72 -19.40
N ILE A 286 -1.70 -4.66 -18.60
CA ILE A 286 -2.72 -4.24 -17.63
C ILE A 286 -3.69 -3.23 -18.24
N THR A 287 -3.57 -2.94 -19.54
CA THR A 287 -4.34 -1.92 -20.27
C THR A 287 -5.84 -2.02 -20.02
N LYS A 288 -6.49 -0.85 -20.00
CA LYS A 288 -7.90 -0.71 -19.65
C LYS A 288 -8.78 -1.44 -20.68
N MET A 289 -9.39 -2.55 -20.27
CA MET A 289 -10.44 -3.21 -21.06
C MET A 289 -11.72 -2.35 -21.08
N SER A 290 -12.46 -2.40 -22.19
CA SER A 290 -13.70 -1.63 -22.42
C SER A 290 -14.83 -2.00 -21.45
N ARG A 291 -14.87 -3.25 -20.96
CA ARG A 291 -15.88 -3.74 -20.02
C ARG A 291 -15.23 -4.52 -18.88
N LYS A 292 -14.98 -3.85 -17.76
CA LYS A 292 -14.42 -4.46 -16.55
C LYS A 292 -15.53 -5.17 -15.75
N ARG A 293 -15.21 -6.36 -15.25
CA ARG A 293 -15.92 -6.94 -14.11
C ARG A 293 -15.69 -6.03 -12.90
N ARG A 294 -16.61 -6.00 -11.95
CA ARG A 294 -16.50 -5.13 -10.78
C ARG A 294 -15.53 -5.70 -9.77
N PHE A 295 -15.74 -6.93 -9.31
CA PHE A 295 -14.99 -7.49 -8.17
C PHE A 295 -14.29 -8.79 -8.52
N GLY A 296 -12.97 -8.80 -8.33
CA GLY A 296 -12.16 -10.02 -8.25
C GLY A 296 -11.65 -10.23 -6.83
N VAL A 297 -11.31 -11.46 -6.47
CA VAL A 297 -10.75 -11.82 -5.17
C VAL A 297 -9.38 -12.45 -5.36
N CYS A 298 -8.40 -11.94 -4.64
CA CYS A 298 -7.03 -12.44 -4.57
C CYS A 298 -6.84 -13.15 -3.25
N VAL A 299 -6.52 -14.45 -3.31
CA VAL A 299 -6.26 -15.26 -2.13
C VAL A 299 -4.77 -15.59 -2.09
N PRO A 300 -4.08 -15.44 -0.93
CA PRO A 300 -2.70 -15.90 -0.77
C PRO A 300 -2.51 -17.39 -1.07
N PRO A 301 -1.26 -17.89 -1.14
CA PRO A 301 -0.99 -19.30 -1.41
C PRO A 301 -1.78 -20.24 -0.49
N LEU A 302 -2.49 -21.19 -1.10
CA LEU A 302 -3.17 -22.27 -0.40
C LEU A 302 -2.16 -23.38 -0.09
N PHE A 303 -2.09 -23.78 1.18
CA PHE A 303 -1.21 -24.84 1.65
C PHE A 303 -1.83 -25.60 2.83
N GLY A 304 -1.37 -26.83 3.04
CA GLY A 304 -1.75 -27.66 4.18
C GLY A 304 -3.10 -28.36 4.01
N ASN A 305 -3.59 -28.93 5.12
CA ASN A 305 -4.81 -29.73 5.13
C ASN A 305 -6.05 -28.85 5.35
N ILE A 306 -6.53 -28.24 4.26
CA ILE A 306 -7.75 -27.42 4.27
C ILE A 306 -8.95 -28.33 4.00
N PRO A 307 -10.00 -28.33 4.85
CA PRO A 307 -11.24 -29.04 4.54
C PRO A 307 -11.89 -28.48 3.27
N ALA A 308 -12.37 -29.37 2.39
CA ALA A 308 -12.98 -28.95 1.12
C ALA A 308 -14.18 -28.02 1.32
N VAL A 309 -14.98 -28.28 2.37
CA VAL A 309 -16.14 -27.44 2.74
C VAL A 309 -15.74 -26.00 3.05
N THR A 310 -14.60 -25.77 3.70
CA THR A 310 -14.09 -24.42 4.02
C THR A 310 -13.90 -23.61 2.75
N LEU A 311 -13.24 -24.20 1.75
CA LEU A 311 -12.97 -23.52 0.48
C LEU A 311 -14.26 -23.28 -0.32
N ILE A 312 -15.20 -24.24 -0.31
CA ILE A 312 -16.50 -24.08 -0.97
C ILE A 312 -17.31 -22.96 -0.28
N GLN A 313 -17.36 -22.93 1.05
CA GLN A 313 -18.02 -21.86 1.81
C GLN A 313 -17.39 -20.50 1.49
N PHE A 314 -16.06 -20.42 1.44
CA PHE A 314 -15.35 -19.20 1.08
C PHE A 314 -15.77 -18.67 -0.30
N ILE A 315 -15.74 -19.53 -1.32
CA ILE A 315 -16.11 -19.16 -2.70
C ILE A 315 -17.58 -18.75 -2.77
N GLU A 316 -18.48 -19.57 -2.22
CA GLU A 316 -19.92 -19.35 -2.35
C GLU A 316 -20.42 -18.15 -1.56
N LEU A 317 -19.92 -17.91 -0.34
CA LEU A 317 -20.27 -16.70 0.41
C LEU A 317 -19.68 -15.45 -0.25
N SER A 318 -18.44 -15.50 -0.72
CA SER A 318 -17.83 -14.38 -1.43
C SER A 318 -18.61 -14.03 -2.71
N LYS A 319 -19.15 -15.01 -3.44
CA LYS A 319 -20.05 -14.77 -4.58
C LYS A 319 -21.33 -14.06 -4.18
N LEU A 320 -21.94 -14.45 -3.06
CA LEU A 320 -23.13 -13.76 -2.52
C LEU A 320 -22.82 -12.31 -2.10
N LEU A 321 -21.59 -12.05 -1.63
CA LEU A 321 -21.11 -10.70 -1.32
C LEU A 321 -20.78 -9.87 -2.57
N GLY A 322 -20.73 -10.48 -3.76
CA GLY A 322 -20.55 -9.79 -5.03
C GLY A 322 -19.22 -10.10 -5.74
N ALA A 323 -18.41 -11.04 -5.25
CA ALA A 323 -17.25 -11.53 -5.96
C ALA A 323 -17.66 -12.20 -7.28
N GLU A 324 -16.98 -11.85 -8.37
CA GLU A 324 -17.26 -12.45 -9.68
C GLU A 324 -16.18 -13.49 -10.04
N HIS A 325 -14.95 -13.32 -9.59
CA HIS A 325 -13.84 -14.22 -9.93
C HIS A 325 -12.82 -14.31 -8.82
N PHE A 326 -12.08 -15.42 -8.79
CA PHE A 326 -11.08 -15.69 -7.78
C PHE A 326 -9.77 -16.10 -8.44
N TYR A 327 -8.66 -15.65 -7.86
CA TYR A 327 -7.33 -16.13 -8.16
C TYR A 327 -6.81 -16.91 -6.95
N PHE A 328 -6.58 -18.21 -7.14
CA PHE A 328 -6.02 -19.08 -6.12
C PHE A 328 -4.62 -19.54 -6.53
N TYR A 329 -3.65 -19.36 -5.62
CA TYR A 329 -2.28 -19.84 -5.78
C TYR A 329 -2.16 -21.20 -5.11
N ALA A 330 -2.09 -22.27 -5.89
CA ALA A 330 -2.02 -23.64 -5.37
C ALA A 330 -0.56 -24.00 -5.07
N HIS A 331 -0.16 -24.00 -3.79
CA HIS A 331 1.19 -24.34 -3.36
C HIS A 331 1.31 -25.82 -2.99
N ASP A 332 0.65 -26.22 -1.90
CA ASP A 332 0.67 -27.58 -1.37
C ASP A 332 -0.74 -27.95 -0.92
N VAL A 333 -1.57 -28.37 -1.88
CA VAL A 333 -3.00 -28.60 -1.69
C VAL A 333 -3.37 -30.07 -1.84
N THR A 334 -4.32 -30.51 -1.00
CA THR A 334 -4.88 -31.86 -1.01
C THR A 334 -5.68 -32.12 -2.31
N GLU A 335 -5.97 -33.39 -2.57
CA GLU A 335 -6.76 -33.78 -3.74
C GLU A 335 -8.19 -33.22 -3.70
N ASP A 336 -8.82 -33.16 -2.52
CA ASP A 336 -10.18 -32.60 -2.42
C ASP A 336 -10.20 -31.10 -2.69
N ILE A 337 -9.19 -30.35 -2.24
CA ILE A 337 -9.03 -28.94 -2.60
C ILE A 337 -8.79 -28.79 -4.11
N ARG A 338 -8.00 -29.68 -4.73
CA ARG A 338 -7.80 -29.70 -6.19
C ARG A 338 -9.11 -29.93 -6.93
N LYS A 339 -9.98 -30.84 -6.46
CA LYS A 339 -11.33 -31.07 -7.04
C LYS A 339 -12.20 -29.80 -6.97
N VAL A 340 -12.24 -29.12 -5.82
CA VAL A 340 -12.99 -27.87 -5.64
C VAL A 340 -12.49 -26.79 -6.58
N LEU A 341 -11.17 -26.57 -6.65
CA LEU A 341 -10.57 -25.60 -7.55
C LEU A 341 -10.87 -25.91 -9.02
N GLN A 342 -10.82 -27.19 -9.42
CA GLN A 342 -11.13 -27.61 -10.78
C GLN A 342 -12.61 -27.51 -11.14
N HIS A 343 -13.51 -27.68 -10.17
CA HIS A 343 -14.94 -27.44 -10.36
C HIS A 343 -15.20 -25.98 -10.75
N HIS A 344 -14.71 -25.05 -9.94
CA HIS A 344 -14.89 -23.62 -10.20
C HIS A 344 -14.00 -23.07 -11.31
N LYS A 345 -12.94 -23.78 -11.70
CA LYS A 345 -12.20 -23.46 -12.93
C LYS A 345 -13.05 -23.75 -14.17
N ARG A 346 -13.76 -24.90 -14.18
CA ARG A 346 -14.63 -25.31 -15.30
C ARG A 346 -15.82 -24.38 -15.50
N ASP A 347 -16.40 -23.83 -14.43
CA ASP A 347 -17.50 -22.86 -14.51
C ASP A 347 -17.05 -21.41 -14.81
N GLY A 348 -15.74 -21.16 -14.90
CA GLY A 348 -15.16 -19.84 -15.19
C GLY A 348 -15.05 -18.89 -13.98
N THR A 349 -15.38 -19.35 -12.78
CA THR A 349 -15.34 -18.55 -11.55
C THR A 349 -13.93 -18.44 -10.97
N VAL A 350 -13.06 -19.43 -11.22
CA VAL A 350 -11.71 -19.51 -10.64
C VAL A 350 -10.62 -19.58 -11.70
N THR A 351 -9.56 -18.80 -11.49
CA THR A 351 -8.25 -19.04 -12.08
C THR A 351 -7.33 -19.68 -11.03
N VAL A 352 -6.82 -20.87 -11.34
CA VAL A 352 -5.82 -21.55 -10.51
C VAL A 352 -4.43 -21.26 -11.06
N ILE A 353 -3.56 -20.70 -10.22
CA ILE A 353 -2.15 -20.45 -10.50
C ILE A 353 -1.31 -21.51 -9.77
N PRO A 354 -0.57 -22.38 -10.47
CA PRO A 354 0.43 -23.24 -9.84
C PRO A 354 1.47 -22.39 -9.11
N TRP A 355 1.74 -22.68 -7.84
CA TRP A 355 2.63 -21.87 -7.00
C TRP A 355 3.76 -22.71 -6.40
N THR A 356 4.70 -23.11 -7.25
CA THR A 356 5.88 -23.88 -6.84
C THR A 356 7.04 -22.94 -6.59
N LEU A 357 7.40 -22.76 -5.32
CA LEU A 357 8.53 -21.90 -4.93
C LEU A 357 9.87 -22.56 -5.30
N PRO A 358 10.89 -21.77 -5.66
CA PRO A 358 12.23 -22.32 -5.91
C PRO A 358 12.81 -23.00 -4.69
N ALA A 359 13.46 -24.16 -4.87
CA ALA A 359 13.99 -24.97 -3.78
C ALA A 359 14.95 -24.20 -2.84
N ARG A 360 15.73 -23.24 -3.35
CA ARG A 360 16.65 -22.43 -2.52
C ARG A 360 15.93 -21.37 -1.68
N ALA A 361 14.70 -21.02 -2.03
CA ALA A 361 13.94 -19.93 -1.44
C ALA A 361 12.72 -20.40 -0.61
N VAL A 362 12.18 -21.59 -0.86
CA VAL A 362 10.93 -22.09 -0.23
C VAL A 362 10.87 -21.94 1.29
N ASN A 363 11.95 -22.27 2.01
CA ASN A 363 12.04 -22.17 3.48
C ASN A 363 12.70 -20.87 3.95
N LYS A 364 12.95 -19.93 3.04
CA LYS A 364 13.72 -18.71 3.26
C LYS A 364 13.00 -17.45 2.79
N VAL A 365 11.74 -17.59 2.38
CA VAL A 365 10.79 -16.52 2.08
C VAL A 365 9.69 -16.56 3.12
N TRP A 366 9.15 -15.40 3.48
CA TRP A 366 8.06 -15.32 4.43
C TRP A 366 6.79 -16.02 3.89
N TYR A 367 6.24 -16.93 4.70
CA TYR A 367 4.89 -17.49 4.58
C TYR A 367 4.52 -17.91 3.14
N HIS A 368 5.29 -18.84 2.59
CA HIS A 368 5.11 -19.39 1.23
C HIS A 368 5.10 -18.31 0.13
N GLY A 369 5.78 -17.18 0.32
CA GLY A 369 5.87 -16.12 -0.67
C GLY A 369 4.57 -15.34 -0.86
N GLN A 370 3.72 -15.28 0.18
CA GLN A 370 2.42 -14.62 0.11
C GLN A 370 2.47 -13.20 -0.46
N LEU A 371 3.48 -12.41 -0.08
CA LEU A 371 3.63 -11.02 -0.54
C LEU A 371 3.85 -10.94 -2.06
N VAL A 372 4.62 -11.89 -2.62
CA VAL A 372 4.86 -12.01 -4.06
C VAL A 372 3.58 -12.43 -4.78
N ALA A 373 2.85 -13.41 -4.23
CA ALA A 373 1.60 -13.91 -4.81
C ALA A 373 0.49 -12.84 -4.83
N ILE A 374 0.29 -12.08 -3.76
CA ILE A 374 -0.75 -11.04 -3.73
C ILE A 374 -0.41 -9.89 -4.68
N ASN A 375 0.87 -9.51 -4.82
CA ASN A 375 1.26 -8.49 -5.78
C ASN A 375 1.16 -9.03 -7.22
N ASP A 376 1.51 -10.29 -7.50
CA ASP A 376 1.20 -10.90 -8.80
C ASP A 376 -0.30 -10.85 -9.11
N CYS A 377 -1.14 -11.17 -8.11
CA CYS A 377 -2.60 -11.16 -8.27
C CYS A 377 -3.13 -9.77 -8.55
N LEU A 378 -2.63 -8.77 -7.83
CA LEU A 378 -2.96 -7.36 -8.02
C LEU A 378 -2.78 -6.98 -9.49
N TYR A 379 -1.58 -7.18 -10.03
CA TYR A 379 -1.25 -6.81 -11.42
C TYR A 379 -2.03 -7.65 -12.45
N ARG A 380 -2.18 -8.95 -12.21
CA ARG A 380 -2.98 -9.86 -13.05
C ARG A 380 -4.44 -9.42 -13.17
N GLY A 381 -5.04 -8.99 -12.06
CA GLY A 381 -6.44 -8.56 -12.02
C GLY A 381 -6.68 -7.12 -12.50
N MET A 382 -5.65 -6.30 -12.70
CA MET A 382 -5.81 -4.87 -13.01
C MET A 382 -6.54 -4.57 -14.32
N SER A 383 -6.38 -5.42 -15.34
CA SER A 383 -7.05 -5.24 -16.64
C SER A 383 -8.53 -5.65 -16.58
N SER A 384 -8.82 -6.72 -15.84
CA SER A 384 -10.14 -7.37 -15.82
C SER A 384 -11.12 -6.78 -14.80
N PHE A 385 -10.62 -6.28 -13.66
CA PHE A 385 -11.47 -5.87 -12.54
C PHE A 385 -11.34 -4.37 -12.23
N LYS A 386 -12.44 -3.76 -11.75
CA LYS A 386 -12.40 -2.41 -11.17
C LYS A 386 -11.83 -2.46 -9.74
N TYR A 387 -12.33 -3.40 -8.95
CA TYR A 387 -11.96 -3.63 -7.57
C TYR A 387 -11.40 -5.04 -7.37
N LEU A 388 -10.36 -5.15 -6.54
CA LEU A 388 -9.83 -6.43 -6.08
C LEU A 388 -9.90 -6.49 -4.55
N ALA A 389 -10.52 -7.53 -4.02
CA ALA A 389 -10.51 -7.85 -2.60
C ALA A 389 -9.34 -8.79 -2.29
N PHE A 390 -8.68 -8.59 -1.15
CA PHE A 390 -7.56 -9.41 -0.69
C PHE A 390 -7.93 -10.03 0.65
N ASN A 391 -8.27 -11.33 0.63
CA ASN A 391 -8.82 -12.05 1.77
C ASN A 391 -8.10 -13.38 1.95
N ASP A 392 -7.90 -13.79 3.18
CA ASP A 392 -7.61 -15.18 3.51
C ASP A 392 -8.90 -16.02 3.45
N ILE A 393 -8.80 -17.35 3.34
CA ILE A 393 -9.97 -18.23 3.19
C ILE A 393 -10.84 -18.32 4.47
N ASP A 394 -10.29 -17.91 5.61
CA ASP A 394 -10.98 -17.77 6.89
C ASP A 394 -11.55 -16.36 7.12
N GLU A 395 -11.50 -15.48 6.11
CA GLU A 395 -11.84 -14.07 6.24
C GLU A 395 -12.85 -13.56 5.19
N PHE A 396 -13.87 -12.84 5.67
CA PHE A 396 -14.93 -12.29 4.83
C PHE A 396 -15.13 -10.81 5.11
N ILE A 397 -15.07 -9.95 4.08
CA ILE A 397 -15.46 -8.55 4.23
C ILE A 397 -16.99 -8.49 4.18
N VAL A 398 -17.64 -8.39 5.33
CA VAL A 398 -19.11 -8.47 5.42
C VAL A 398 -19.68 -7.07 5.61
N PRO A 399 -20.58 -6.60 4.72
CA PRO A 399 -21.34 -5.38 4.96
C PRO A 399 -22.40 -5.59 6.05
N HIS A 400 -22.58 -4.63 6.95
CA HIS A 400 -23.57 -4.69 8.03
C HIS A 400 -24.87 -3.95 7.71
N ARG A 401 -24.85 -3.05 6.73
CA ARG A 401 -26.03 -2.30 6.27
C ARG A 401 -26.56 -2.72 4.90
N HIS A 402 -25.77 -3.49 4.15
CA HIS A 402 -26.05 -3.87 2.77
C HIS A 402 -25.90 -5.38 2.59
N PHE A 403 -26.33 -5.91 1.44
CA PHE A 403 -26.19 -7.33 1.12
C PHE A 403 -24.93 -7.65 0.33
N ASP A 404 -24.30 -6.67 -0.31
CA ASP A 404 -23.19 -6.91 -1.22
C ASP A 404 -22.20 -5.72 -1.24
N TRP A 405 -20.98 -5.98 -1.73
CA TRP A 405 -19.92 -4.97 -1.82
C TRP A 405 -20.26 -3.83 -2.78
N ASN A 406 -21.05 -4.09 -3.82
CA ASN A 406 -21.39 -3.10 -4.83
C ASN A 406 -22.34 -2.03 -4.28
N THR A 407 -23.34 -2.43 -3.50
CA THR A 407 -24.25 -1.52 -2.77
C THR A 407 -23.52 -0.81 -1.64
N MET A 408 -22.72 -1.53 -0.85
CA MET A 408 -21.88 -0.95 0.21
C MET A 408 -20.91 0.13 -0.31
N LEU A 409 -20.16 -0.15 -1.37
CA LEU A 409 -19.18 0.80 -1.89
C LEU A 409 -19.85 2.02 -2.55
N ARG A 410 -21.03 1.86 -3.16
CA ARG A 410 -21.81 3.02 -3.62
C ARG A 410 -22.23 3.93 -2.47
N ASP A 411 -22.65 3.35 -1.36
CA ASP A 411 -23.02 4.10 -0.15
C ASP A 411 -21.80 4.79 0.46
N THR A 412 -20.67 4.06 0.56
CA THR A 412 -19.38 4.59 1.01
C THR A 412 -18.92 5.78 0.17
N GLN A 413 -19.15 5.75 -1.15
CA GLN A 413 -18.79 6.82 -2.07
C GLN A 413 -19.74 8.03 -2.04
N ARG A 414 -20.89 7.93 -1.37
CA ARG A 414 -21.81 9.06 -1.14
C ARG A 414 -21.51 9.82 0.14
N ASP A 415 -20.76 9.20 1.06
CA ASP A 415 -20.24 9.88 2.23
C ASP A 415 -19.33 11.03 1.78
N ALA A 416 -19.65 12.27 2.18
CA ALA A 416 -18.97 13.46 1.68
C ALA A 416 -17.46 13.46 1.98
N GLN A 417 -17.03 12.89 3.11
CA GLN A 417 -15.62 12.83 3.47
C GLN A 417 -14.88 11.81 2.60
N LEU A 418 -15.48 10.65 2.35
CA LEU A 418 -14.87 9.62 1.50
C LEU A 418 -14.98 9.95 0.00
N ALA A 419 -16.00 10.69 -0.41
CA ALA A 419 -16.17 11.20 -1.76
C ALA A 419 -15.13 12.28 -2.08
N ALA A 420 -14.83 13.17 -1.12
CA ALA A 420 -13.75 14.14 -1.23
C ALA A 420 -12.37 13.47 -1.16
N ALA A 421 -12.25 12.35 -0.44
CA ALA A 421 -11.03 11.59 -0.38
C ALA A 421 -10.69 10.97 -1.74
N GLN A 422 -9.44 11.13 -2.15
CA GLN A 422 -8.88 10.49 -3.34
C GLN A 422 -8.60 8.99 -3.06
N CYS A 423 -9.64 8.20 -2.75
CA CYS A 423 -9.49 6.81 -2.31
C CYS A 423 -8.77 5.95 -3.37
N SER A 424 -7.69 5.27 -2.99
CA SER A 424 -7.05 4.19 -3.75
C SER A 424 -7.71 2.83 -3.48
N GLY A 425 -8.39 2.71 -2.35
CA GLY A 425 -9.12 1.52 -1.93
C GLY A 425 -9.72 1.73 -0.55
N PHE A 426 -10.38 0.69 -0.06
CA PHE A 426 -11.13 0.66 1.17
C PHE A 426 -10.51 -0.34 2.13
N SER A 427 -10.23 0.08 3.36
CA SER A 427 -9.64 -0.76 4.42
C SER A 427 -10.69 -1.07 5.48
N PHE A 428 -10.75 -2.34 5.87
CA PHE A 428 -11.74 -2.89 6.78
C PHE A 428 -11.00 -3.50 7.97
N GLN A 429 -11.35 -3.06 9.18
CA GLN A 429 -10.84 -3.66 10.42
C GLN A 429 -11.39 -5.08 10.58
N SER A 430 -10.76 -5.90 11.43
CA SER A 430 -11.17 -7.29 11.62
C SER A 430 -11.77 -7.54 13.00
N ALA A 431 -12.76 -8.43 13.09
CA ALA A 431 -13.23 -9.00 14.34
C ALA A 431 -13.12 -10.53 14.26
N PHE A 432 -12.65 -11.14 15.34
CA PHE A 432 -12.48 -12.59 15.40
C PHE A 432 -13.79 -13.27 15.78
N PHE A 433 -14.16 -14.29 15.01
CA PHE A 433 -15.25 -15.22 15.27
C PHE A 433 -14.63 -16.55 15.70
N ASP A 434 -14.51 -16.74 17.01
CA ASP A 434 -13.90 -17.94 17.56
C ASP A 434 -14.90 -19.10 17.46
N GLN A 435 -14.55 -20.13 16.70
CA GLN A 435 -15.38 -21.32 16.50
C GLN A 435 -15.51 -22.19 17.76
N HIS A 436 -14.59 -22.04 18.72
CA HIS A 436 -14.66 -22.75 20.00
C HIS A 436 -15.54 -22.04 21.03
N VAL A 437 -15.81 -20.75 20.83
CA VAL A 437 -16.72 -19.97 21.67
C VAL A 437 -18.13 -20.16 21.10
N ARG A 438 -18.80 -21.23 21.56
CA ARG A 438 -20.21 -21.47 21.23
C ARG A 438 -21.10 -20.67 22.17
N ALA A 439 -22.19 -20.11 21.64
CA ALA A 439 -23.34 -19.80 22.48
C ALA A 439 -23.93 -21.14 22.96
N ASP A 440 -24.37 -21.20 24.22
CA ASP A 440 -24.79 -22.42 24.94
C ASP A 440 -25.98 -23.20 24.33
N SER A 441 -26.39 -22.97 23.07
CA SER A 441 -27.68 -23.48 22.58
C SER A 441 -27.83 -23.89 21.10
N ASP A 442 -26.81 -23.86 20.22
CA ASP A 442 -27.04 -24.22 18.79
C ASP A 442 -26.20 -25.42 18.34
N GLU A 443 -26.81 -26.60 18.37
CA GLU A 443 -26.30 -27.82 17.71
C GLU A 443 -26.40 -27.75 16.17
N ASP A 444 -27.17 -26.80 15.62
CA ASP A 444 -27.40 -26.66 14.17
C ASP A 444 -27.16 -25.20 13.72
N SER A 445 -25.90 -24.85 13.42
CA SER A 445 -25.66 -23.55 12.80
C SER A 445 -26.17 -23.54 11.35
N PRO A 446 -27.07 -22.63 10.97
CA PRO A 446 -27.71 -22.62 9.65
C PRO A 446 -26.76 -22.29 8.49
N VAL A 447 -25.53 -21.84 8.80
CA VAL A 447 -24.51 -21.39 7.82
C VAL A 447 -23.48 -22.51 7.51
N GLY A 448 -23.54 -23.64 8.22
CA GLY A 448 -22.61 -24.77 8.09
C GLY A 448 -21.36 -24.66 8.99
N TYR A 449 -20.45 -25.64 8.86
CA TYR A 449 -19.44 -25.96 9.87
C TYR A 449 -18.44 -24.83 10.23
N ASP A 450 -17.82 -24.14 9.25
CA ASP A 450 -16.76 -23.16 9.57
C ASP A 450 -17.27 -21.74 9.86
N LEU A 451 -18.46 -21.41 9.37
CA LEU A 451 -19.12 -20.12 9.58
C LEU A 451 -20.12 -20.17 10.73
N ALA A 452 -19.95 -21.16 11.62
CA ALA A 452 -20.95 -21.52 12.61
C ALA A 452 -21.07 -20.52 13.76
N SER A 453 -19.98 -19.83 14.10
CA SER A 453 -19.94 -18.87 15.20
C SER A 453 -20.57 -17.56 14.78
N ASP A 454 -21.58 -17.12 15.52
CA ASP A 454 -22.15 -15.78 15.46
C ASP A 454 -21.62 -14.89 16.61
N LEU A 455 -20.69 -15.40 17.43
CA LEU A 455 -20.03 -14.66 18.50
C LEU A 455 -18.69 -14.15 18.00
N ARG A 456 -18.53 -12.82 18.06
CA ARG A 456 -17.27 -12.17 17.73
C ARG A 456 -16.71 -11.33 18.86
N THR A 457 -15.43 -11.03 18.79
CA THR A 457 -14.80 -10.04 19.67
C THR A 457 -15.53 -8.70 19.59
N ARG A 458 -15.73 -8.05 20.74
CA ARG A 458 -16.29 -6.70 20.81
C ARG A 458 -15.28 -5.68 20.26
N ALA A 459 -14.00 -5.89 20.53
CA ALA A 459 -12.89 -5.13 19.95
C ALA A 459 -12.64 -5.54 18.49
N PHE A 460 -12.11 -4.60 17.72
CA PHE A 460 -11.65 -4.83 16.36
C PHE A 460 -10.12 -4.77 16.31
N SER A 461 -9.51 -5.74 15.63
CA SER A 461 -8.09 -5.71 15.31
C SER A 461 -7.80 -4.58 14.34
N ARG A 462 -6.75 -3.80 14.67
CA ARG A 462 -6.28 -2.69 13.83
C ARG A 462 -5.17 -3.11 12.87
N ILE A 463 -4.52 -4.24 13.12
CA ILE A 463 -3.39 -4.73 12.32
C ILE A 463 -3.80 -5.82 11.33
N ARG A 464 -4.84 -6.60 11.63
CA ARG A 464 -5.36 -7.65 10.73
C ARG A 464 -6.45 -7.13 9.81
N SER A 465 -6.29 -5.89 9.34
CA SER A 465 -7.20 -5.34 8.34
C SER A 465 -7.05 -6.07 7.01
N LYS A 466 -8.10 -6.01 6.18
CA LYS A 466 -8.05 -6.39 4.77
C LYS A 466 -8.65 -5.29 3.92
N VAL A 467 -8.44 -5.39 2.60
CA VAL A 467 -8.71 -4.29 1.68
C VAL A 467 -9.50 -4.72 0.45
N ILE A 468 -10.37 -3.82 -0.02
CA ILE A 468 -10.91 -3.83 -1.38
C ILE A 468 -10.31 -2.64 -2.10
N VAL A 469 -9.43 -2.87 -3.07
CA VAL A 469 -8.66 -1.81 -3.73
C VAL A 469 -9.17 -1.52 -5.13
N GLU A 470 -9.11 -0.25 -5.53
CA GLU A 470 -9.31 0.12 -6.92
C GLU A 470 -8.01 -0.14 -7.67
N SER A 471 -7.86 -1.37 -8.17
CA SER A 471 -6.58 -2.01 -8.52
C SER A 471 -5.60 -1.15 -9.32
N ARG A 472 -6.10 -0.36 -10.28
CA ARG A 472 -5.25 0.54 -11.09
C ARG A 472 -4.62 1.70 -10.31
N LYS A 473 -5.12 2.06 -9.14
CA LYS A 473 -4.55 3.10 -8.27
C LYS A 473 -3.43 2.60 -7.36
N ILE A 474 -3.11 1.31 -7.39
CA ILE A 474 -2.16 0.68 -6.47
C ILE A 474 -0.87 0.30 -7.19
N PHE A 475 0.27 0.71 -6.65
CA PHE A 475 1.58 0.26 -7.11
C PHE A 475 2.02 -1.02 -6.39
N GLU A 476 1.78 -1.09 -5.08
CA GLU A 476 2.16 -2.20 -4.20
C GLU A 476 1.10 -2.41 -3.11
N LEU A 477 0.81 -3.67 -2.80
CA LEU A 477 0.07 -4.08 -1.60
C LEU A 477 0.99 -4.71 -0.55
N GLY A 478 0.69 -4.42 0.70
CA GLY A 478 1.05 -5.29 1.82
C GLY A 478 -0.03 -6.36 2.04
N ILE A 479 0.27 -7.31 2.92
CA ILE A 479 -0.59 -8.44 3.31
C ILE A 479 -1.92 -7.94 3.93
N HIS A 480 -1.87 -6.85 4.70
CA HIS A 480 -3.01 -6.31 5.44
C HIS A 480 -3.42 -4.88 5.04
N HIS A 481 -2.69 -4.23 4.14
CA HIS A 481 -2.88 -2.81 3.87
C HIS A 481 -2.44 -2.40 2.46
N ILE A 482 -2.86 -1.20 2.03
CA ILE A 482 -2.31 -0.55 0.84
C ILE A 482 -0.96 0.05 1.22
N SER A 483 0.13 -0.57 0.74
CA SER A 483 1.49 -0.10 1.02
C SER A 483 1.81 1.15 0.21
N LYS A 484 1.60 1.10 -1.11
CA LYS A 484 1.96 2.21 -2.00
C LYS A 484 0.94 2.46 -3.10
N PRO A 485 0.27 3.62 -3.11
CA PRO A 485 -0.51 4.05 -4.27
C PRO A 485 0.40 4.42 -5.45
N ILE A 486 -0.15 4.42 -6.67
CA ILE A 486 0.60 4.79 -7.88
C ILE A 486 0.84 6.31 -8.01
N ILE A 487 0.02 7.11 -7.34
CA ILE A 487 0.10 8.57 -7.25
C ILE A 487 -0.07 8.95 -5.78
N ASP A 488 0.81 9.83 -5.28
CA ASP A 488 0.92 10.20 -3.86
C ASP A 488 -0.34 10.79 -3.24
N ARG A 489 -1.19 11.46 -4.04
CA ARG A 489 -2.47 12.00 -3.55
C ARG A 489 -3.51 10.93 -3.24
N TYR A 490 -3.35 9.71 -3.78
CA TYR A 490 -4.30 8.65 -3.46
C TYR A 490 -4.03 8.06 -2.09
N GLN A 491 -5.07 7.76 -1.33
CA GLN A 491 -4.94 7.25 0.04
C GLN A 491 -5.87 6.07 0.32
N PRO A 492 -5.53 5.18 1.25
CA PRO A 492 -6.48 4.18 1.74
C PRO A 492 -7.60 4.87 2.52
N CYS A 493 -8.85 4.49 2.23
CA CYS A 493 -10.01 5.01 2.93
C CYS A 493 -10.48 3.99 3.96
N MET A 494 -10.50 4.39 5.23
CA MET A 494 -10.93 3.53 6.33
C MET A 494 -12.45 3.43 6.35
N VAL A 495 -12.98 2.21 6.29
CA VAL A 495 -14.42 1.96 6.36
C VAL A 495 -14.83 1.80 7.82
N SER A 496 -15.87 2.52 8.23
CA SER A 496 -16.43 2.40 9.57
C SER A 496 -16.95 0.97 9.80
N PRO A 497 -16.64 0.33 10.94
CA PRO A 497 -17.24 -0.96 11.31
C PRO A 497 -18.77 -0.93 11.49
N LYS A 498 -19.40 0.25 11.50
CA LYS A 498 -20.87 0.38 11.41
C LYS A 498 -21.41 0.05 10.01
N LEU A 499 -20.57 0.13 8.98
CA LEU A 499 -20.90 -0.14 7.59
C LEU A 499 -20.45 -1.54 7.17
N ALA A 500 -19.20 -1.90 7.46
CA ALA A 500 -18.63 -3.20 7.14
C ALA A 500 -17.31 -3.45 7.89
N PHE A 501 -16.97 -4.72 8.10
CA PHE A 501 -15.67 -5.14 8.62
C PHE A 501 -15.34 -6.59 8.22
N VAL A 502 -14.11 -7.03 8.48
CA VAL A 502 -13.67 -8.41 8.23
C VAL A 502 -14.18 -9.33 9.34
N HIS A 503 -14.98 -10.33 8.97
CA HIS A 503 -15.26 -11.48 9.81
C HIS A 503 -14.09 -12.46 9.67
N HIS A 504 -13.28 -12.61 10.71
CA HIS A 504 -12.14 -13.53 10.75
C HIS A 504 -12.51 -14.77 11.58
N TYR A 505 -12.84 -15.88 10.92
CA TYR A 505 -13.25 -17.14 11.56
C TYR A 505 -12.05 -17.90 12.08
N ARG A 506 -11.51 -17.40 13.19
CA ARG A 506 -10.31 -17.91 13.83
C ARG A 506 -10.32 -17.61 15.31
N LYS A 507 -9.62 -18.43 16.09
CA LYS A 507 -9.31 -18.14 17.49
C LYS A 507 -8.66 -16.75 17.62
N CYS A 508 -9.18 -15.94 18.53
CA CYS A 508 -8.61 -14.64 18.83
C CYS A 508 -7.19 -14.79 19.41
N THR A 509 -6.28 -13.91 18.98
CA THR A 509 -4.88 -13.89 19.44
C THR A 509 -4.44 -12.46 19.73
N SER A 510 -3.63 -12.30 20.78
CA SER A 510 -2.94 -11.06 21.14
C SER A 510 -1.44 -11.10 20.79
N ASP A 511 -0.95 -12.16 20.15
CA ASP A 511 0.49 -12.38 19.87
C ASP A 511 1.12 -11.24 19.05
N PHE A 512 0.31 -10.58 18.21
CA PHE A 512 0.73 -9.50 17.33
C PHE A 512 0.07 -8.16 17.66
N GLU A 513 -0.95 -8.18 18.52
CA GLU A 513 -1.70 -7.00 18.96
C GLU A 513 -1.99 -7.14 20.46
N PRO A 514 -1.04 -6.73 21.33
CA PRO A 514 -1.14 -6.95 22.78
C PRO A 514 -2.41 -6.35 23.41
N ASP A 515 -2.92 -5.26 22.83
CA ASP A 515 -4.12 -4.56 23.29
C ASP A 515 -5.43 -5.22 22.81
N MET A 516 -5.35 -6.32 22.04
CA MET A 516 -6.53 -7.02 21.55
C MET A 516 -7.26 -7.75 22.69
N ASN A 517 -8.49 -7.33 22.97
CA ASN A 517 -9.32 -7.96 24.00
C ASN A 517 -10.01 -9.23 23.46
N CYS A 518 -9.40 -10.38 23.70
CA CYS A 518 -9.93 -11.71 23.37
C CYS A 518 -10.89 -12.31 24.42
N GLY A 519 -11.25 -11.56 25.46
CA GLY A 519 -12.16 -12.03 26.52
C GLY A 519 -13.59 -11.48 26.43
N ALA A 520 -13.82 -10.47 25.58
CA ALA A 520 -15.12 -9.81 25.46
C ALA A 520 -15.76 -10.07 24.10
N PHE A 521 -16.88 -10.80 24.10
CA PHE A 521 -17.61 -11.19 22.90
C PHE A 521 -18.99 -10.52 22.81
N LYS A 522 -19.52 -10.45 21.59
CA LYS A 522 -20.92 -10.10 21.34
C LYS A 522 -21.44 -10.83 20.10
N ARG A 523 -22.77 -11.02 20.06
CA ARG A 523 -23.45 -11.65 18.93
C ARG A 523 -23.47 -10.75 17.70
N ASP A 524 -23.31 -11.34 16.53
CA ASP A 524 -23.32 -10.71 15.22
C ASP A 524 -23.97 -11.65 14.18
N ASN A 525 -25.20 -11.33 13.81
CA ASN A 525 -26.03 -12.16 12.93
C ASN A 525 -25.89 -11.77 11.45
N ALA A 526 -24.89 -10.96 11.09
CA ALA A 526 -24.76 -10.40 9.75
C ALA A 526 -24.65 -11.48 8.66
N THR A 527 -24.10 -12.65 8.95
CA THR A 527 -23.99 -13.75 7.97
C THR A 527 -25.27 -14.57 7.82
N LEU A 528 -26.19 -14.53 8.79
CA LEU A 528 -27.43 -15.31 8.75
C LEU A 528 -28.33 -14.95 7.56
N ARG A 529 -28.25 -13.72 7.05
CA ARG A 529 -29.01 -13.29 5.86
C ARG A 529 -28.64 -14.09 4.59
N TYR A 530 -27.49 -14.74 4.58
CA TYR A 530 -27.01 -15.55 3.46
C TYR A 530 -27.19 -17.06 3.69
N ALA A 531 -27.55 -17.47 4.92
CA ALA A 531 -27.51 -18.87 5.37
C ALA A 531 -28.23 -19.83 4.43
N ALA A 532 -29.50 -19.56 4.12
CA ALA A 532 -30.32 -20.44 3.28
C ALA A 532 -29.71 -20.63 1.88
N LYS A 533 -29.24 -19.54 1.26
CA LYS A 533 -28.66 -19.59 -0.09
C LYS A 533 -27.28 -20.24 -0.08
N LEU A 534 -26.46 -19.91 0.92
CA LEU A 534 -25.13 -20.47 1.08
C LEU A 534 -25.20 -21.98 1.30
N THR A 535 -26.03 -22.45 2.23
CA THR A 535 -26.23 -23.87 2.51
C THR A 535 -26.68 -24.64 1.28
N THR A 536 -27.59 -24.05 0.50
CA THR A 536 -28.03 -24.64 -0.78
C THR A 536 -26.88 -24.76 -1.79
N ASN A 537 -26.09 -23.70 -1.96
CA ASN A 537 -24.98 -23.69 -2.90
C ASN A 537 -23.85 -24.65 -2.47
N VAL A 538 -23.48 -24.65 -1.19
CA VAL A 538 -22.45 -25.53 -0.63
C VAL A 538 -22.84 -27.00 -0.81
N LYS A 539 -24.07 -27.38 -0.42
CA LYS A 539 -24.58 -28.74 -0.60
C LYS A 539 -24.55 -29.18 -2.06
N LYS A 540 -24.92 -28.28 -2.99
CA LYS A 540 -24.88 -28.55 -4.43
C LYS A 540 -23.45 -28.85 -4.91
N VAL A 541 -22.47 -28.05 -4.50
CA VAL A 541 -21.06 -28.27 -4.90
C VAL A 541 -20.51 -29.55 -4.29
N MET A 542 -20.69 -29.78 -2.98
CA MET A 542 -20.28 -31.01 -2.29
C MET A 542 -20.83 -32.26 -2.98
N THR A 543 -22.15 -32.29 -3.24
CA THR A 543 -22.82 -33.40 -3.94
C THR A 543 -22.23 -33.63 -5.33
N SER A 544 -21.95 -32.56 -6.08
CA SER A 544 -21.35 -32.67 -7.43
C SER A 544 -19.92 -33.21 -7.44
N LEU A 545 -19.24 -33.18 -6.29
CA LEU A 545 -17.87 -33.65 -6.12
C LEU A 545 -17.79 -35.02 -5.44
N GLY A 546 -18.92 -35.57 -4.97
CA GLY A 546 -18.95 -36.79 -4.18
C GLY A 546 -18.24 -36.65 -2.83
N LEU A 547 -18.31 -35.47 -2.23
CA LEU A 547 -17.73 -35.12 -0.93
C LEU A 547 -18.78 -35.03 0.18
#